data_AF-A0A934DRF7-F1
#
_entry.id   AF-A0A934DRF7-F1
#
_cell.length_a   1.000
_cell.length_b   1.000
_cell.length_c   1.000
_cell.angle_alpha   90.00
_cell.angle_beta   90.00
_cell.angle_gamma   90.00
#
_symmetry.space_group_name_H-M   'P 1'
#
loop_
_entity.id
_entity.type
_entity.pdbx_description
1 polymer ?
#
loop_
_entity_poly.entity_id
_entity_poly.type
_entity_poly.pdbx_seq_one_letter_code
_entity_poly.pdbx_strand_id
1 'polypeptide(L)'
;MNRMILVVVALSSVAGCYVQAGPPHPAAPAGAAGPSQPAAAAPAPPPPAPSPQPGAATTQPGPVAAVPGMGWLPGGLPGMGGAAASDSSNAQCAPSGACNFTCAQGRCSQQCGANSHCAATCSGGGCTQICRAGATCDFTCAGGGCRRTMEPGAMGNASCSGGGCS
;
A
#
# COMPACT_ATOMS: atom_id res chain seq x y z
N MET A 1 46.76 7.26 -47.49
CA MET A 1 47.00 6.89 -46.08
C MET A 1 45.96 7.62 -45.24
N ASN A 2 44.74 7.06 -45.12
CA ASN A 2 43.61 7.73 -44.48
C ASN A 2 43.49 7.31 -43.02
N ARG A 3 43.63 8.27 -42.11
CA ARG A 3 43.33 8.12 -40.69
C ARG A 3 41.82 8.21 -40.48
N MET A 4 41.17 7.11 -40.14
CA MET A 4 39.81 7.10 -39.61
C MET A 4 39.85 7.51 -38.14
N ILE A 5 39.38 8.72 -37.85
CA ILE A 5 39.10 9.19 -36.49
C ILE A 5 37.77 8.56 -36.07
N LEU A 6 37.84 7.60 -35.16
CA LEU A 6 36.69 6.98 -34.51
C LEU A 6 36.14 7.97 -33.47
N VAL A 7 35.10 8.72 -33.83
CA VAL A 7 34.36 9.57 -32.88
C VAL A 7 33.42 8.67 -32.09
N VAL A 8 33.81 8.33 -30.86
CA VAL A 8 32.94 7.67 -29.88
C VAL A 8 31.97 8.73 -29.35
N VAL A 9 30.79 8.83 -29.98
CA VAL A 9 29.68 9.62 -29.45
C VAL A 9 29.05 8.84 -28.31
N ALA A 10 29.36 9.25 -27.08
CA ALA A 10 28.70 8.78 -25.87
C ALA A 10 27.20 9.14 -25.93
N LEU A 11 26.36 8.14 -26.16
CA LEU A 11 24.91 8.25 -25.99
C LEU A 11 24.59 8.22 -24.49
N SER A 12 24.65 9.40 -23.88
CA SER A 12 24.09 9.67 -22.55
C SER A 12 22.57 9.54 -22.63
N SER A 13 22.05 8.41 -22.18
CA SER A 13 20.61 8.12 -22.06
C SER A 13 19.96 9.02 -21.00
N VAL A 14 19.69 10.27 -21.36
CA VAL A 14 18.70 11.10 -20.66
C VAL A 14 17.32 10.58 -21.03
N ALA A 15 16.71 9.82 -20.11
CA ALA A 15 15.30 9.51 -20.11
C ALA A 15 14.51 10.81 -19.86
N GLY A 16 14.38 11.62 -20.90
CA GLY A 16 13.48 12.75 -20.95
C GLY A 16 12.04 12.25 -21.08
N CYS A 17 11.20 12.66 -20.15
CA CYS A 17 9.74 12.55 -20.25
C CYS A 17 9.26 13.31 -21.50
N TYR A 18 9.12 12.61 -22.63
CA TYR A 18 8.42 13.15 -23.78
C TYR A 18 6.91 13.10 -23.50
N VAL A 19 6.35 14.26 -23.17
CA VAL A 19 4.91 14.49 -23.27
C VAL A 19 4.59 14.51 -24.76
N GLN A 20 4.06 13.40 -25.26
CA GLN A 20 3.62 13.30 -26.64
C GLN A 20 2.34 14.12 -26.81
N ALA A 21 2.49 15.36 -27.28
CA ALA A 21 1.38 16.18 -27.74
C ALA A 21 0.75 15.50 -28.96
N GLY A 22 -0.44 14.93 -28.78
CA GLY A 22 -1.23 14.34 -29.85
C GLY A 22 -1.70 15.41 -30.86
N PRO A 23 -2.05 15.00 -32.09
CA PRO A 23 -2.51 15.92 -33.13
C PRO A 23 -3.78 16.69 -32.71
N PRO A 24 -3.96 17.93 -33.18
CA PRO A 24 -5.13 18.73 -32.83
C PRO A 24 -6.41 18.04 -33.31
N HIS A 25 -7.32 17.78 -32.37
CA HIS A 25 -8.64 17.28 -32.67
C HIS A 25 -9.39 18.28 -33.57
N PRO A 26 -10.04 17.82 -34.66
CA PRO A 26 -10.85 18.69 -35.50
C PRO A 26 -12.05 19.23 -34.70
N ALA A 27 -12.33 20.52 -34.89
CA ALA A 27 -13.44 21.22 -34.28
C ALA A 27 -14.77 20.49 -34.56
N ALA A 28 -15.50 20.15 -33.49
CA ALA A 28 -16.80 19.51 -33.59
C ALA A 28 -17.84 20.47 -34.21
N PRO A 29 -18.71 19.98 -35.13
CA PRO A 29 -19.76 20.79 -35.72
C PRO A 29 -20.85 21.14 -34.69
N ALA A 30 -21.35 22.36 -34.79
CA ALA A 30 -22.46 22.85 -33.98
C ALA A 30 -23.79 22.25 -34.46
N GLY A 31 -24.57 21.71 -33.50
CA GLY A 31 -26.03 21.68 -33.58
C GLY A 31 -26.67 20.41 -34.13
N ALA A 32 -27.09 19.53 -33.24
CA ALA A 32 -28.35 18.80 -33.37
C ALA A 32 -28.93 18.59 -31.97
N ALA A 33 -30.10 19.17 -31.71
CA ALA A 33 -30.85 18.98 -30.48
C ALA A 33 -31.30 17.52 -30.38
N GLY A 34 -30.60 16.73 -29.58
CA GLY A 34 -30.95 15.35 -29.28
C GLY A 34 -32.12 15.24 -28.31
N PRO A 35 -32.84 14.10 -28.30
CA PRO A 35 -33.95 13.85 -27.39
C PRO A 35 -33.49 13.97 -25.94
N SER A 36 -34.32 14.61 -25.12
CA SER A 36 -34.11 14.84 -23.69
C SER A 36 -33.54 13.60 -23.01
N GLN A 37 -32.24 13.63 -22.69
CA GLN A 37 -31.61 12.60 -21.89
C GLN A 37 -32.34 12.56 -20.54
N PRO A 38 -32.79 11.39 -20.06
CA PRO A 38 -33.28 11.28 -18.69
C PRO A 38 -32.15 11.77 -17.78
N ALA A 39 -32.50 12.66 -16.85
CA ALA A 39 -31.57 13.23 -15.90
C ALA A 39 -30.70 12.10 -15.33
N ALA A 40 -29.39 12.18 -15.59
CA ALA A 40 -28.43 11.24 -15.03
C ALA A 40 -28.70 11.20 -13.53
N ALA A 41 -29.08 10.04 -13.02
CA ALA A 41 -29.25 9.83 -11.59
C ALA A 41 -27.99 10.35 -10.92
N ALA A 42 -28.17 11.24 -9.94
CA ALA A 42 -27.06 11.77 -9.16
C ALA A 42 -26.19 10.59 -8.71
N PRO A 43 -24.85 10.71 -8.78
CA PRO A 43 -23.97 9.66 -8.27
C PRO A 43 -24.44 9.30 -6.86
N ALA A 44 -24.64 8.01 -6.63
CA ALA A 44 -25.03 7.52 -5.33
C ALA A 44 -24.09 8.14 -4.28
N PRO A 45 -24.61 8.62 -3.13
CA PRO A 45 -23.75 9.15 -2.09
C PRO A 45 -22.69 8.09 -1.76
N PRO A 46 -21.44 8.51 -1.50
CA PRO A 46 -20.42 7.55 -1.08
C PRO A 46 -20.98 6.72 0.08
N PRO A 47 -20.65 5.42 0.15
CA PRO A 47 -21.07 4.60 1.28
C PRO A 47 -20.67 5.32 2.58
N PRO A 48 -21.52 5.28 3.62
CA PRO A 48 -21.18 5.89 4.90
C PRO A 48 -19.80 5.39 5.31
N ALA A 49 -18.94 6.32 5.74
CA ALA A 49 -17.65 5.96 6.30
C ALA A 49 -17.87 4.83 7.32
N PRO A 50 -17.03 3.77 7.32
CA PRO A 50 -17.17 2.70 8.29
C PRO A 50 -17.25 3.34 9.67
N SER A 51 -18.34 3.06 10.39
CA SER A 51 -18.51 3.53 11.76
C SER A 51 -17.22 3.26 12.52
N PRO A 52 -16.68 4.21 13.30
CA PRO A 52 -15.55 3.93 14.16
C PRO A 52 -15.89 2.68 14.95
N GLN A 53 -15.25 1.57 14.63
CA GLN A 53 -15.44 0.34 15.37
C GLN A 53 -15.08 0.72 16.81
N PRO A 54 -15.99 0.51 17.79
CA PRO A 54 -15.65 0.69 19.19
C PRO A 54 -14.34 -0.03 19.39
N GLY A 55 -13.30 0.76 19.72
CA GLY A 55 -11.92 0.29 19.68
C GLY A 55 -11.88 -1.09 20.30
N ALA A 56 -11.32 -2.06 19.56
CA ALA A 56 -10.78 -3.24 20.21
C ALA A 56 -9.96 -2.68 21.35
N ALA A 57 -10.47 -2.86 22.57
CA ALA A 57 -9.87 -2.31 23.76
C ALA A 57 -8.42 -2.70 23.66
N THR A 58 -7.56 -1.69 23.49
CA THR A 58 -6.13 -1.84 23.44
C THR A 58 -5.78 -2.45 24.78
N THR A 59 -5.78 -3.78 24.85
CA THR A 59 -4.96 -4.51 25.79
C THR A 59 -3.57 -4.26 25.25
N GLN A 60 -3.09 -3.06 25.53
CA GLN A 60 -1.68 -2.75 25.58
C GLN A 60 -1.10 -3.92 26.38
N PRO A 61 -0.28 -4.81 25.79
CA PRO A 61 0.53 -5.67 26.60
C PRO A 61 1.35 -4.69 27.43
N GLY A 62 0.99 -4.55 28.71
CA GLY A 62 1.83 -3.83 29.64
C GLY A 62 3.24 -4.41 29.54
N PRO A 63 4.28 -3.66 29.94
CA PRO A 63 5.56 -4.30 30.18
C PRO A 63 5.26 -5.47 31.13
N VAL A 64 5.42 -6.70 30.65
CA VAL A 64 5.36 -7.86 31.53
C VAL A 64 6.48 -7.62 32.52
N ALA A 65 6.10 -7.18 33.72
CA ALA A 65 7.00 -7.16 34.85
C ALA A 65 7.58 -8.56 34.90
N ALA A 66 8.89 -8.66 34.66
CA ALA A 66 9.62 -9.90 34.73
C ALA A 66 9.28 -10.52 36.09
N VAL A 67 8.45 -11.56 36.09
CA VAL A 67 8.12 -12.28 37.32
C VAL A 67 9.39 -13.05 37.67
N PRO A 68 10.13 -12.68 38.72
CA PRO A 68 11.32 -13.41 39.10
C PRO A 68 10.84 -14.70 39.77
N GLY A 69 10.98 -15.85 39.12
CA GLY A 69 10.87 -17.13 39.82
C GLY A 69 10.16 -18.30 39.15
N MET A 70 9.63 -18.21 37.93
CA MET A 70 9.12 -19.40 37.23
C MET A 70 10.12 -19.91 36.18
N GLY A 71 10.54 -21.15 36.41
CA GLY A 71 11.64 -21.83 35.74
C GLY A 71 11.50 -21.98 34.23
N TRP A 72 12.68 -22.06 33.63
CA TRP A 72 12.93 -22.36 32.23
C TRP A 72 12.36 -23.75 31.89
N LEU A 73 11.22 -23.78 31.20
CA LEU A 73 10.76 -24.96 30.48
C LEU A 73 11.17 -24.80 29.01
N PRO A 74 12.13 -25.61 28.50
CA PRO A 74 12.49 -25.64 27.09
C PRO A 74 11.37 -26.34 26.31
N GLY A 75 10.34 -25.59 25.94
CA GLY A 75 9.20 -26.10 25.19
C GLY A 75 8.41 -24.95 24.58
N GLY A 76 8.95 -24.38 23.50
CA GLY A 76 8.27 -23.36 22.71
C GLY A 76 6.93 -23.89 22.20
N LEU A 77 5.84 -23.29 22.68
CA LEU A 77 4.49 -23.58 22.20
C LEU A 77 4.33 -22.96 20.80
N PRO A 78 4.02 -23.76 19.77
CA PRO A 78 3.75 -23.23 18.44
C PRO A 78 2.37 -22.58 18.41
N GLY A 79 2.32 -21.32 17.97
CA GLY A 79 1.18 -20.76 17.24
C GLY A 79 -0.10 -20.54 18.05
N MET A 80 -0.13 -19.49 18.85
CA MET A 80 -1.38 -18.78 19.09
C MET A 80 -1.27 -17.42 18.41
N GLY A 81 -2.00 -17.29 17.29
CA GLY A 81 -1.99 -16.15 16.38
C GLY A 81 -2.46 -14.87 17.06
N GLY A 82 -1.52 -14.12 17.63
CA GLY A 82 -1.72 -12.73 18.00
C GLY A 82 -1.46 -11.86 16.79
N ALA A 83 -2.45 -11.06 16.38
CA ALA A 83 -2.28 -9.94 15.46
C ALA A 83 -1.30 -8.94 16.08
N ALA A 84 0.00 -9.17 15.90
CA ALA A 84 1.02 -8.30 16.42
C ALA A 84 0.98 -6.99 15.63
N ALA A 85 0.44 -5.93 16.26
CA ALA A 85 0.71 -4.56 15.89
C ALA A 85 2.19 -4.26 16.11
N SER A 86 3.01 -4.71 15.17
CA SER A 86 4.45 -4.48 15.22
C SER A 86 4.74 -3.11 14.61
N ASP A 87 5.20 -2.15 15.42
CA ASP A 87 5.92 -0.93 14.97
C ASP A 87 7.34 -1.27 14.50
N SER A 88 7.53 -2.49 13.99
CA SER A 88 8.81 -2.96 13.50
C SER A 88 9.00 -2.50 12.07
N SER A 89 10.20 -1.99 11.77
CA SER A 89 10.60 -1.60 10.41
C SER A 89 10.55 -2.76 9.42
N ASN A 90 10.46 -4.02 9.88
CA ASN A 90 10.22 -5.18 9.04
C ASN A 90 9.24 -6.13 9.73
N ALA A 91 7.95 -6.00 9.42
CA ALA A 91 6.89 -6.77 10.05
C ALA A 91 6.29 -7.77 9.05
N GLN A 92 6.08 -9.02 9.48
CA GLN A 92 5.68 -10.10 8.59
C GLN A 92 4.49 -10.86 9.17
N CYS A 93 3.42 -10.97 8.39
CA CYS A 93 2.20 -11.66 8.76
C CYS A 93 2.30 -13.14 8.39
N ALA A 94 1.83 -14.00 9.29
CA ALA A 94 1.69 -15.42 8.99
C ALA A 94 0.67 -15.64 7.85
N PRO A 95 0.85 -16.69 7.03
CA PRO A 95 -0.16 -17.08 6.03
C PRO A 95 -1.50 -17.38 6.71
N SER A 96 -2.60 -17.03 6.03
CA SER A 96 -3.98 -17.15 6.55
C SER A 96 -4.26 -16.43 7.87
N GLY A 97 -3.34 -15.59 8.35
CA GLY A 97 -3.49 -14.81 9.58
C GLY A 97 -4.14 -13.45 9.33
N ALA A 98 -4.51 -12.78 10.43
CA ALA A 98 -4.89 -11.37 10.41
C ALA A 98 -3.80 -10.54 11.11
N CYS A 99 -3.30 -9.51 10.45
CA CYS A 99 -2.28 -8.63 11.02
C CYS A 99 -2.68 -7.17 10.88
N ASN A 100 -2.38 -6.39 11.91
CA ASN A 100 -2.42 -4.94 11.84
C ASN A 100 -0.98 -4.45 11.99
N PHE A 101 -0.54 -3.56 11.11
CA PHE A 101 0.79 -2.97 11.15
C PHE A 101 0.63 -1.46 11.29
N THR A 102 1.37 -0.87 12.20
CA THR A 102 1.43 0.58 12.36
C THR A 102 2.89 0.98 12.26
N CYS A 103 3.17 1.99 11.44
CA CYS A 103 4.51 2.52 11.21
C CYS A 103 4.45 4.03 11.31
N ALA A 104 4.58 4.54 12.54
CA ALA A 104 4.53 5.98 12.78
C ALA A 104 5.78 6.67 12.22
N GLN A 105 6.94 6.01 12.31
CA GLN A 105 8.25 6.56 11.91
C GLN A 105 8.46 6.57 10.37
N GLY A 106 7.64 5.84 9.62
CA GLY A 106 7.84 5.64 8.18
C GLY A 106 8.92 4.61 7.86
N ARG A 107 9.16 4.38 6.56
CA ARG A 107 10.19 3.46 6.05
C ARG A 107 10.09 2.01 6.54
N CYS A 108 8.90 1.57 6.95
CA CYS A 108 8.67 0.17 7.32
C CYS A 108 8.42 -0.70 6.09
N SER A 109 8.99 -1.90 6.11
CA SER A 109 8.70 -3.02 5.22
C SER A 109 7.68 -3.93 5.89
N GLN A 110 6.53 -4.14 5.25
CA GLN A 110 5.44 -4.94 5.77
C GLN A 110 5.13 -6.03 4.76
N GLN A 111 5.09 -7.28 5.18
CA GLN A 111 4.83 -8.40 4.30
C GLN A 111 3.67 -9.24 4.81
N CYS A 112 2.66 -9.40 3.96
CA CYS A 112 1.45 -10.14 4.25
C CYS A 112 1.55 -11.54 3.68
N GLY A 113 1.36 -12.55 4.52
CA GLY A 113 1.37 -13.95 4.09
C GLY A 113 0.28 -14.26 3.06
N ALA A 114 0.41 -15.37 2.35
CA ALA A 114 -0.61 -15.79 1.40
C ALA A 114 -1.96 -15.98 2.09
N ASN A 115 -3.06 -15.61 1.43
CA ASN A 115 -4.42 -15.68 1.97
C ASN A 115 -4.64 -14.98 3.33
N SER A 116 -3.77 -14.03 3.70
CA SER A 116 -3.88 -13.29 4.97
C SER A 116 -4.69 -12.02 4.82
N HIS A 117 -5.18 -11.48 5.93
CA HIS A 117 -5.79 -10.15 6.01
C HIS A 117 -4.84 -9.19 6.72
N CYS A 118 -4.41 -8.15 6.02
CA CYS A 118 -3.45 -7.19 6.53
C CYS A 118 -4.02 -5.79 6.49
N ALA A 119 -4.06 -5.12 7.64
CA ALA A 119 -4.25 -3.68 7.72
C ALA A 119 -2.91 -3.03 8.05
N ALA A 120 -2.50 -2.02 7.30
CA ALA A 120 -1.23 -1.34 7.47
C ALA A 120 -1.42 0.17 7.46
N THR A 121 -0.88 0.85 8.46
CA THR A 121 -0.93 2.30 8.60
C THR A 121 0.48 2.87 8.64
N CYS A 122 0.82 3.68 7.65
CA CYS A 122 2.10 4.35 7.51
C CYS A 122 1.93 5.87 7.61
N SER A 123 2.20 6.43 8.78
CA SER A 123 2.08 7.87 8.99
C SER A 123 3.35 8.62 8.59
N GLY A 124 4.53 8.01 8.78
CA GLY A 124 5.82 8.67 8.49
C GLY A 124 6.26 8.63 7.02
N GLY A 125 5.49 7.96 6.15
CA GLY A 125 5.80 7.85 4.72
C GLY A 125 6.92 6.85 4.38
N GLY A 126 7.16 6.62 3.09
CA GLY A 126 8.25 5.74 2.64
C GLY A 126 8.05 4.25 2.94
N CYS A 127 6.87 3.82 3.38
CA CYS A 127 6.64 2.43 3.73
C CYS A 127 6.47 1.55 2.49
N THR A 128 6.91 0.30 2.58
CA THR A 128 6.68 -0.73 1.57
C THR A 128 5.74 -1.80 2.14
N GLN A 129 4.64 -2.11 1.45
CA GLN A 129 3.76 -3.22 1.77
C GLN A 129 3.79 -4.27 0.64
N ILE A 130 4.01 -5.53 0.98
CA ILE A 130 4.03 -6.66 0.04
C ILE A 130 2.86 -7.58 0.39
N CYS A 131 1.94 -7.72 -0.54
CA CYS A 131 0.74 -8.53 -0.43
C CYS A 131 0.92 -9.81 -1.23
N ARG A 132 1.05 -10.94 -0.53
CA ARG A 132 1.21 -12.23 -1.18
C ARG A 132 -0.08 -12.70 -1.85
N ALA A 133 0.02 -13.69 -2.73
CA ALA A 133 -1.11 -14.25 -3.47
C ALA A 133 -2.31 -14.57 -2.56
N GLY A 134 -3.50 -14.13 -2.97
CA GLY A 134 -4.76 -14.32 -2.24
C GLY A 134 -4.91 -13.47 -0.97
N ALA A 135 -3.91 -12.67 -0.59
CA ALA A 135 -4.01 -11.81 0.59
C ALA A 135 -4.94 -10.62 0.34
N THR A 136 -5.62 -10.18 1.39
CA THR A 136 -6.37 -8.92 1.43
C THR A 136 -5.56 -7.88 2.17
N CYS A 137 -5.19 -6.79 1.51
CA CYS A 137 -4.33 -5.75 2.05
C CYS A 137 -4.99 -4.38 2.07
N ASP A 138 -5.32 -3.88 3.25
CA ASP A 138 -5.65 -2.48 3.49
C ASP A 138 -4.39 -1.71 3.84
N PHE A 139 -4.12 -0.65 3.07
CA PHE A 139 -2.94 0.18 3.22
C PHE A 139 -3.32 1.64 3.34
N THR A 140 -2.94 2.27 4.45
CA THR A 140 -3.12 3.70 4.67
C THR A 140 -1.76 4.36 4.72
N CYS A 141 -1.49 5.30 3.82
CA CYS A 141 -0.24 6.06 3.78
C CYS A 141 -0.51 7.56 3.87
N ALA A 142 -0.25 8.15 5.03
CA ALA A 142 -0.43 9.59 5.24
C ALA A 142 0.83 10.39 4.91
N GLY A 143 2.03 9.84 5.15
CA GLY A 143 3.30 10.57 4.97
C GLY A 143 3.84 10.63 3.53
N GLY A 144 3.20 9.92 2.60
CA GLY A 144 3.58 9.89 1.19
C GLY A 144 4.80 9.01 0.87
N GLY A 145 5.09 8.84 -0.42
CA GLY A 145 6.23 8.03 -0.90
C GLY A 145 6.14 6.54 -0.57
N CYS A 146 4.93 6.04 -0.31
CA CYS A 146 4.73 4.64 0.03
C CYS A 146 4.61 3.76 -1.21
N ARG A 147 5.10 2.53 -1.09
CA ARG A 147 5.06 1.53 -2.16
C ARG A 147 4.23 0.31 -1.74
N ARG A 148 3.30 -0.12 -2.59
CA ARG A 148 2.55 -1.36 -2.40
C ARG A 148 2.78 -2.30 -3.57
N THR A 149 3.14 -3.54 -3.25
CA THR A 149 3.29 -4.61 -4.24
C THR A 149 2.20 -5.65 -4.01
N MET A 150 1.38 -5.88 -5.02
CA MET A 150 0.32 -6.90 -5.00
C MET A 150 0.76 -8.08 -5.86
N GLU A 151 0.87 -9.28 -5.28
CA GLU A 151 1.03 -10.50 -6.06
C GLU A 151 -0.28 -10.90 -6.77
N PRO A 152 -0.23 -11.79 -7.78
CA PRO A 152 -1.43 -12.26 -8.47
C PRO A 152 -2.48 -12.81 -7.50
N GLY A 153 -3.73 -12.35 -7.66
CA GLY A 153 -4.84 -12.76 -6.81
C GLY A 153 -4.91 -12.07 -5.44
N ALA A 154 -3.94 -11.21 -5.08
CA ALA A 154 -4.07 -10.33 -3.94
C ALA A 154 -5.11 -9.23 -4.22
N MET A 155 -5.86 -8.84 -3.20
CA MET A 155 -6.89 -7.81 -3.25
C MET A 155 -6.60 -6.76 -2.18
N GLY A 156 -7.10 -5.54 -2.32
CA GLY A 156 -6.91 -4.58 -1.25
C GLY A 156 -7.10 -3.12 -1.61
N ASN A 157 -7.41 -2.32 -0.61
CA ASN A 157 -7.57 -0.87 -0.75
C ASN A 157 -6.30 -0.13 -0.32
N ALA A 158 -5.97 0.95 -1.03
CA ALA A 158 -4.91 1.86 -0.66
C ALA A 158 -5.48 3.27 -0.52
N SER A 159 -5.38 3.81 0.69
CA SER A 159 -5.70 5.20 0.99
C SER A 159 -4.40 5.97 1.17
N CYS A 160 -4.08 6.85 0.22
CA CYS A 160 -2.84 7.62 0.28
C CYS A 160 -3.14 9.11 0.27
N SER A 161 -2.95 9.77 1.42
CA SER A 161 -3.21 11.20 1.58
C SER A 161 -1.97 12.06 1.32
N GLY A 162 -0.76 11.50 1.49
CA GLY A 162 0.50 12.23 1.40
C GLY A 162 1.13 12.33 0.00
N GLY A 163 0.48 11.77 -1.04
CA GLY A 163 1.03 11.72 -2.40
C GLY A 163 2.14 10.68 -2.60
N GLY A 164 2.48 10.37 -3.86
CA GLY A 164 3.57 9.44 -4.18
C GLY A 164 3.33 7.99 -3.77
N CYS A 165 2.08 7.53 -3.83
CA CYS A 165 1.74 6.12 -3.65
C CYS A 165 1.90 5.36 -4.96
N SER A 166 2.65 4.26 -4.94
CA SER A 166 2.89 3.40 -6.12
C SER A 166 2.66 1.94 -5.81
#